data_AF-A0A367ZG66-F1
#
_entry.id   AF-A0A367ZG66-F1
#
_cell.length_a   1.000
_cell.length_b   1.000
_cell.length_c   1.000
_cell.angle_alpha   90.00
_cell.angle_beta   90.00
_cell.angle_gamma   90.00
#
_symmetry.space_group_name_H-M   'P 1'
#
loop_
_entity.id
_entity.type
_entity.pdbx_description
1 polymer ?
#
loop_
_entity_poly.entity_id
_entity_poly.type
_entity_poly.pdbx_seq_one_letter_code
_entity_poly.pdbx_strand_id
1 'polypeptide(L)'
;MLNYYLRQVGIISENVGFLTDKLWLWPSILLMAMWMWFPYNYVAILAALQAIPKEMREAARVDGCTSWKEVWYITLPSIRPVLNLLIVLGLIWSMNDFTAIFLLTEGGPGIDSTTLAPLVYKVSFRYYDLGKGAAIGMVLMIISLIFGAIYLQMLKAEEK
;
A
#
# COMPACT_ATOMS: atom_id res chain seq x y z
N MET A 1 10.65 -10.14 -20.85
CA MET A 1 9.50 -9.97 -21.77
C MET A 1 9.00 -8.52 -21.80
N LEU A 2 8.79 -7.84 -20.67
CA LEU A 2 8.34 -6.43 -20.67
C LEU A 2 9.28 -5.49 -21.45
N ASN A 3 10.60 -5.56 -21.20
CA ASN A 3 11.59 -4.80 -21.97
C ASN A 3 11.53 -5.06 -23.48
N TYR A 4 11.19 -6.29 -23.90
CA TYR A 4 11.08 -6.63 -25.31
C TYR A 4 9.93 -5.85 -25.98
N TYR A 5 8.75 -5.85 -25.38
CA TYR A 5 7.60 -5.10 -25.90
C TYR A 5 7.81 -3.58 -25.84
N LEU A 6 8.39 -3.07 -24.75
CA LEU A 6 8.67 -1.63 -24.63
C LEU A 6 9.67 -1.14 -25.68
N ARG A 7 10.64 -1.97 -26.07
CA ARG A 7 11.56 -1.66 -27.17
C ARG A 7 10.88 -1.73 -28.53
N GLN A 8 9.99 -2.70 -28.73
CA GLN A 8 9.25 -2.85 -29.99
C GLN A 8 8.34 -1.65 -30.29
N VAL A 9 7.76 -1.03 -29.26
CA VAL A 9 6.91 0.17 -29.37
C VAL A 9 7.75 1.46 -29.40
N GLY A 10 9.07 1.37 -29.25
CA GLY A 10 9.98 2.53 -29.30
C GLY A 10 9.95 3.42 -28.05
N ILE A 11 9.39 2.95 -26.93
CA ILE A 11 9.30 3.70 -25.68
C ILE A 11 10.65 3.76 -24.97
N ILE A 12 11.44 2.69 -25.07
CA ILE A 12 12.77 2.59 -24.46
C ILE A 12 13.82 2.18 -25.50
N SER A 13 15.01 2.77 -25.43
CA SER A 13 16.17 2.41 -26.27
C SER A 13 16.96 1.25 -25.67
N GLU A 14 17.09 1.23 -24.35
CA GLU A 14 17.83 0.25 -23.56
C GLU A 14 16.91 -0.53 -22.60
N ASN A 15 17.37 -1.68 -22.12
CA ASN A 15 16.60 -2.48 -21.17
C ASN A 15 16.59 -1.80 -19.80
N VAL A 16 15.40 -1.66 -19.22
CA VAL A 16 15.24 -1.13 -17.86
C VAL A 16 15.41 -2.27 -16.85
N GLY A 17 16.29 -2.09 -15.87
CA GLY A 17 16.49 -3.01 -14.76
C GLY A 17 15.45 -2.81 -13.65
N PHE A 18 14.19 -3.15 -13.90
CA PHE A 18 13.08 -2.88 -12.96
C PHE A 18 13.31 -3.33 -11.51
N LEU A 19 14.01 -4.46 -11.32
CA LEU A 19 14.33 -5.02 -10.00
C LEU A 19 15.83 -5.03 -9.68
N THR A 20 16.66 -4.46 -10.57
CA THR A 20 18.13 -4.47 -10.45
C THR A 20 18.71 -3.07 -10.35
N ASP A 21 18.04 -2.07 -10.91
CA ASP A 21 18.47 -0.67 -10.87
C ASP A 21 17.87 0.02 -9.65
N LYS A 22 18.70 0.70 -8.86
CA LYS A 22 18.26 1.42 -7.64
C LYS A 22 17.13 2.41 -7.90
N LEU A 23 17.12 3.05 -9.07
CA LEU A 23 16.10 4.03 -9.46
C LEU A 23 14.72 3.37 -9.61
N TRP A 24 14.66 2.15 -10.15
CA TRP A 24 13.42 1.46 -10.51
C TRP A 24 12.96 0.42 -9.50
N LEU A 25 13.85 0.01 -8.60
CA LEU A 25 13.61 -1.03 -7.59
C LEU A 25 12.34 -0.75 -6.75
N TRP A 26 12.35 0.36 -5.99
CA TRP A 26 11.23 0.70 -5.10
C TRP A 26 9.94 1.01 -5.86
N PRO A 27 9.94 1.81 -6.94
CA PRO A 27 8.74 1.99 -7.77
C PRO A 27 8.14 0.66 -8.25
N SER A 28 8.96 -0.28 -8.70
CA SER A 28 8.49 -1.58 -9.18
C SER A 28 7.88 -2.43 -8.06
N ILE A 29 8.54 -2.46 -6.89
CA ILE A 29 8.01 -3.15 -5.71
C ILE A 29 6.67 -2.54 -5.27
N LEU A 30 6.60 -1.21 -5.18
CA LEU A 30 5.38 -0.50 -4.76
C LEU A 30 4.23 -0.71 -5.75
N LEU A 31 4.49 -0.68 -7.05
CA LEU A 31 3.47 -0.95 -8.07
C LEU A 31 2.89 -2.37 -7.93
N MET A 32 3.74 -3.37 -7.71
CA MET A 32 3.30 -4.75 -7.50
C MET A 32 2.55 -4.93 -6.18
N ALA A 33 2.99 -4.27 -5.10
CA ALA A 33 2.28 -4.27 -3.82
C ALA A 33 0.90 -3.60 -3.97
N MET A 34 0.83 -2.43 -4.61
CA MET A 34 -0.43 -1.74 -4.91
C MET A 34 -1.37 -2.62 -5.73
N TRP A 35 -0.85 -3.31 -6.75
CA TRP A 35 -1.62 -4.25 -7.56
C TRP A 35 -2.23 -5.38 -6.73
N MET A 36 -1.46 -5.95 -5.80
CA MET A 36 -1.93 -7.03 -4.93
C MET A 36 -3.08 -6.59 -4.02
N TRP A 37 -3.01 -5.36 -3.50
CA TRP A 37 -4.04 -4.81 -2.59
C TRP A 37 -5.17 -4.08 -3.33
N PHE A 38 -5.03 -3.81 -4.62
CA PHE A 38 -6.00 -3.05 -5.40
C PHE A 38 -7.42 -3.64 -5.36
N PRO A 39 -7.63 -4.97 -5.54
CA PRO A 39 -8.98 -5.53 -5.54
C PRO A 39 -9.72 -5.32 -4.22
N TYR A 40 -9.01 -5.48 -3.08
CA TYR A 40 -9.57 -5.28 -1.75
C TYR A 40 -9.99 -3.82 -1.54
N ASN A 41 -9.09 -2.88 -1.81
CA ASN A 41 -9.37 -1.45 -1.66
C ASN A 41 -10.49 -0.99 -2.60
N TYR A 42 -10.51 -1.51 -3.84
CA TYR A 42 -11.54 -1.19 -4.83
C TYR A 42 -12.94 -1.57 -4.34
N VAL A 43 -13.12 -2.80 -3.82
CA VAL A 43 -14.42 -3.26 -3.31
C VAL A 43 -14.87 -2.43 -2.11
N ALA A 44 -13.97 -2.12 -1.18
CA ALA A 44 -14.28 -1.30 -0.01
C ALA A 44 -14.72 0.13 -0.41
N ILE A 45 -13.98 0.77 -1.32
CA ILE A 45 -14.33 2.11 -1.82
C ILE A 45 -15.64 2.06 -2.61
N LEU A 46 -15.85 1.04 -3.44
CA LEU A 46 -17.09 0.88 -4.21
C LEU A 46 -18.31 0.73 -3.29
N ALA A 47 -18.19 -0.07 -2.22
CA ALA A 47 -19.26 -0.21 -1.22
C ALA A 47 -19.56 1.15 -0.55
N ALA A 48 -18.54 1.92 -0.20
CA ALA A 48 -18.71 3.25 0.38
C ALA A 48 -19.41 4.22 -0.59
N LEU A 49 -19.04 4.18 -1.88
CA LEU A 49 -19.67 4.98 -2.92
C LEU A 49 -21.15 4.61 -3.15
N GLN A 50 -21.48 3.33 -3.06
CA GLN A 50 -22.87 2.83 -3.20
C GLN A 50 -23.76 3.20 -2.00
N ALA A 51 -23.17 3.44 -0.83
CA ALA A 51 -23.90 3.88 0.36
C ALA A 51 -24.31 5.36 0.32
N ILE A 52 -23.81 6.14 -0.65
CA ILE A 52 -24.18 7.55 -0.81
C ILE A 52 -25.64 7.65 -1.31
N PRO A 53 -26.55 8.34 -0.57
CA PRO A 53 -27.94 8.51 -0.98
C PRO A 53 -28.06 9.20 -2.35
N LYS A 54 -28.97 8.72 -3.20
CA LYS A 54 -29.16 9.28 -4.55
C LYS A 54 -29.72 10.71 -4.49
N GLU A 55 -30.56 10.97 -3.50
CA GLU A 55 -31.23 12.25 -3.25
C GLU A 55 -30.20 13.38 -3.05
N MET A 56 -29.08 13.07 -2.38
CA MET A 56 -28.00 14.02 -2.12
C MET A 56 -27.30 14.45 -3.43
N ARG A 57 -27.17 13.52 -4.39
CA ARG A 57 -26.61 13.80 -5.72
C ARG A 57 -27.60 14.55 -6.63
N GLU A 58 -28.88 14.21 -6.53
CA GLU A 58 -29.94 14.88 -7.28
C GLU A 58 -30.13 16.34 -6.83
N ALA A 59 -30.15 16.58 -5.52
CA ALA A 59 -30.19 17.93 -4.96
C ALA A 59 -29.01 18.79 -5.46
N ALA A 60 -27.81 18.25 -5.46
CA ALA A 60 -26.63 18.95 -5.96
C ALA A 60 -26.75 19.35 -7.44
N ARG A 61 -27.38 18.51 -8.28
CA ARG A 61 -27.62 18.84 -9.68
C ARG A 61 -28.64 19.96 -9.85
N VAL A 62 -29.69 19.98 -9.02
CA VAL A 62 -30.68 21.07 -8.99
C VAL A 62 -30.00 22.38 -8.57
N ASP A 63 -29.06 22.33 -7.64
CA ASP A 63 -28.26 23.49 -7.20
C ASP A 63 -27.18 23.94 -8.21
N GLY A 64 -27.15 23.36 -9.43
CA GLY A 64 -26.20 23.71 -10.48
C GLY A 64 -24.77 23.24 -10.21
N CYS A 65 -24.57 22.24 -9.36
CA CYS A 65 -23.27 21.68 -9.06
C CYS A 65 -22.72 20.89 -10.27
N THR A 66 -21.59 21.32 -10.80
CA THR A 66 -20.85 20.59 -11.85
C THR A 66 -20.30 19.27 -11.32
N SER A 67 -20.16 18.24 -12.16
CA SER A 67 -19.69 16.91 -11.75
C SER A 67 -18.35 16.91 -11.00
N TRP A 68 -17.43 17.82 -11.31
CA TRP A 68 -16.17 17.96 -10.56
C TRP A 68 -16.39 18.42 -9.12
N LYS A 69 -17.26 19.42 -8.93
CA LYS A 69 -17.65 19.89 -7.60
C LYS A 69 -18.38 18.80 -6.81
N GLU A 70 -19.24 18.02 -7.47
CA GLU A 70 -19.90 16.86 -6.85
C GLU A 70 -18.88 15.87 -6.26
N VAL A 71 -17.80 15.57 -6.99
CA VAL A 71 -16.73 14.69 -6.49
C VAL A 71 -16.04 15.26 -5.24
N TRP A 72 -15.63 16.53 -5.27
CA TRP A 72 -14.86 17.13 -4.18
C TRP A 72 -15.66 17.50 -2.94
N TYR A 73 -16.93 17.89 -3.11
CA TYR A 73 -17.77 18.42 -2.03
C TYR A 73 -18.80 17.42 -1.52
N ILE A 74 -19.14 16.38 -2.29
CA ILE A 74 -20.11 15.35 -1.88
C ILE A 74 -19.41 14.01 -1.79
N THR A 75 -18.94 13.47 -2.92
CA THR A 75 -18.44 12.09 -2.98
C THR A 75 -17.25 11.86 -2.04
N LEU A 76 -16.19 12.66 -2.17
CA LEU A 76 -14.98 12.51 -1.36
C LEU A 76 -15.29 12.66 0.14
N PRO A 77 -15.96 13.74 0.61
CA PRO A 77 -16.34 13.89 2.01
C PRO A 77 -17.19 12.73 2.55
N SER A 78 -18.15 12.21 1.76
CA SER A 78 -19.00 11.09 2.20
C SER A 78 -18.23 9.78 2.41
N ILE A 79 -17.18 9.52 1.63
CA ILE A 79 -16.37 8.29 1.76
C ILE A 79 -15.10 8.48 2.59
N ARG A 80 -14.82 9.69 3.12
CA ARG A 80 -13.63 9.98 3.95
C ARG A 80 -13.41 8.98 5.08
N PRO A 81 -14.42 8.55 5.86
CA PRO A 81 -14.22 7.59 6.94
C PRO A 81 -13.63 6.27 6.43
N VAL A 82 -14.11 5.79 5.28
CA VAL A 82 -13.61 4.56 4.66
C VAL A 82 -12.20 4.76 4.08
N LEU A 83 -11.94 5.90 3.44
CA LEU A 83 -10.60 6.21 2.94
C LEU A 83 -9.57 6.31 4.07
N ASN A 84 -9.90 6.99 5.18
CA ASN A 84 -9.04 7.11 6.35
C ASN A 84 -8.72 5.72 6.91
N LEU A 85 -9.75 4.87 7.08
CA LEU A 85 -9.58 3.50 7.52
C LEU A 85 -8.61 2.71 6.62
N LEU A 86 -8.82 2.74 5.30
CA LEU A 86 -7.96 2.04 4.35
C LEU A 86 -6.53 2.56 4.34
N ILE A 87 -6.32 3.87 4.45
CA ILE A 87 -4.98 4.48 4.51
C ILE A 87 -4.25 4.00 5.76
N VAL A 88 -4.90 4.03 6.93
CA VAL A 88 -4.23 3.63 8.16
C VAL A 88 -3.95 2.13 8.20
N LEU A 89 -4.91 1.30 7.77
CA LEU A 89 -4.68 -0.14 7.64
C LEU A 89 -3.55 -0.45 6.64
N GLY A 90 -3.54 0.25 5.50
CA GLY A 90 -2.49 0.14 4.50
C GLY A 90 -1.11 0.49 5.05
N LEU A 91 -0.99 1.55 5.85
CA LEU A 91 0.27 1.89 6.53
C LEU A 91 0.72 0.76 7.46
N ILE A 92 -0.16 0.23 8.30
CA ILE A 92 0.16 -0.87 9.24
C ILE A 92 0.63 -2.11 8.49
N TRP A 93 -0.08 -2.50 7.42
CA TRP A 93 0.28 -3.66 6.61
C TRP A 93 1.58 -3.46 5.85
N SER A 94 1.84 -2.27 5.31
CA SER A 94 3.07 -1.97 4.57
C SER A 94 4.34 -2.17 5.42
N MET A 95 4.27 -1.87 6.72
CA MET A 95 5.39 -2.07 7.65
C MET A 95 5.74 -3.54 7.89
N ASN A 96 4.76 -4.42 7.71
CA ASN A 96 4.88 -5.87 7.88
C ASN A 96 4.91 -6.60 6.55
N ASP A 97 5.04 -5.89 5.42
CA ASP A 97 4.99 -6.52 4.10
C ASP A 97 6.25 -7.34 3.83
N PHE A 98 6.09 -8.64 4.05
CA PHE A 98 7.09 -9.66 3.71
C PHE A 98 6.96 -10.09 2.25
N THR A 99 5.72 -10.35 1.82
CA THR A 99 5.42 -11.10 0.61
C THR A 99 5.88 -10.37 -0.65
N ALA A 100 5.55 -9.09 -0.80
CA ALA A 100 5.89 -8.35 -2.02
C ALA A 100 7.41 -8.25 -2.20
N ILE A 101 8.13 -7.90 -1.14
CA ILE A 101 9.59 -7.71 -1.19
C ILE A 101 10.29 -9.06 -1.40
N PHE A 102 9.91 -10.09 -0.63
CA PHE A 102 10.58 -11.37 -0.67
C PHE A 102 10.36 -12.08 -2.01
N LEU A 103 9.14 -12.07 -2.56
CA LEU A 103 8.85 -12.71 -3.85
C LEU A 103 9.51 -12.01 -5.03
N LEU A 104 9.60 -10.67 -5.01
CA LEU A 104 10.13 -9.93 -6.15
C LEU A 104 11.66 -9.90 -6.18
N THR A 105 12.28 -9.72 -5.02
CA THR A 105 13.71 -9.35 -4.96
C THR A 105 14.50 -10.18 -3.96
N GLU A 106 13.83 -10.96 -3.11
CA GLU A 106 14.43 -11.55 -1.92
C GLU A 106 15.24 -10.54 -1.09
N GLY A 107 14.89 -9.25 -1.11
CA GLY A 107 15.61 -8.18 -0.43
C GLY A 107 16.84 -7.61 -1.17
N GLY A 108 17.03 -7.95 -2.45
CA GLY A 108 18.08 -7.42 -3.31
C GLY A 108 17.67 -6.22 -4.18
N PRO A 109 18.57 -5.73 -5.05
CA PRO A 109 19.98 -6.12 -5.20
C PRO A 109 20.79 -5.84 -3.93
N GLY A 110 21.68 -6.79 -3.55
CA GLY A 110 22.36 -6.73 -2.25
C GLY A 110 21.38 -6.76 -1.07
N ILE A 111 21.27 -5.64 -0.36
CA ILE A 111 20.32 -5.44 0.76
C ILE A 111 19.36 -4.25 0.52
N ASP A 112 19.35 -3.68 -0.68
CA ASP A 112 18.72 -2.38 -0.96
C ASP A 112 17.19 -2.35 -0.77
N SER A 113 16.52 -3.51 -0.86
CA SER A 113 15.08 -3.65 -0.59
C SER A 113 14.79 -4.46 0.70
N THR A 114 15.81 -4.83 1.48
CA THR A 114 15.62 -5.63 2.69
C THR A 114 14.98 -4.78 3.79
N THR A 115 13.72 -5.08 4.13
CA THR A 115 13.02 -4.54 5.31
C THR A 115 13.09 -5.52 6.48
N LEU A 116 12.57 -5.11 7.65
CA LEU A 116 12.62 -5.93 8.88
C LEU A 116 11.96 -7.30 8.71
N ALA A 117 10.80 -7.39 8.06
CA ALA A 117 10.08 -8.66 7.93
C ALA A 117 10.86 -9.71 7.09
N PRO A 118 11.33 -9.40 5.86
CA PRO A 118 12.25 -10.27 5.12
C PRO A 118 13.57 -10.56 5.85
N LEU A 119 14.07 -9.61 6.64
CA LEU A 119 15.29 -9.80 7.42
C LEU A 119 15.12 -10.86 8.51
N VAL A 120 13.99 -10.87 9.23
CA VAL A 120 13.66 -11.92 10.21
C VAL A 120 13.73 -13.31 9.55
N TYR A 121 13.15 -13.44 8.36
CA TYR A 121 13.17 -14.70 7.62
C TYR A 121 14.58 -15.10 7.20
N LYS A 122 15.35 -14.19 6.59
CA LYS A 122 16.73 -14.46 6.17
C LYS A 122 17.60 -14.91 7.35
N VAL A 123 17.55 -14.19 8.46
CA VAL A 123 18.39 -14.49 9.63
C VAL A 123 17.97 -15.81 10.27
N SER A 124 16.68 -16.05 10.45
CA SER A 124 16.15 -17.26 11.07
C SER A 124 16.39 -18.51 10.22
N PHE A 125 16.09 -18.43 8.92
CA PHE A 125 15.95 -19.62 8.08
C PHE A 125 17.02 -19.76 6.99
N ARG A 126 17.67 -18.68 6.55
CA ARG A 126 18.81 -18.78 5.62
C ARG A 126 20.16 -18.80 6.33
N TYR A 127 20.32 -18.00 7.38
CA TYR A 127 21.54 -17.97 8.19
C TYR A 127 21.49 -18.90 9.40
N TYR A 128 20.35 -19.56 9.63
CA TYR A 128 20.12 -20.51 10.73
C TYR A 128 20.39 -19.93 12.13
N ASP A 129 20.29 -18.61 12.28
CA ASP A 129 20.47 -17.91 13.55
C ASP A 129 19.10 -17.53 14.13
N LEU A 130 18.43 -18.53 14.71
CA LEU A 130 17.09 -18.36 15.30
C LEU A 130 17.10 -17.35 16.46
N GLY A 131 18.20 -17.24 17.20
CA GLY A 131 18.31 -16.29 18.32
C GLY A 131 18.30 -14.85 17.84
N LYS A 132 19.12 -14.51 16.85
CA LYS A 132 19.10 -13.16 16.24
C LYS A 132 17.81 -12.92 15.47
N GLY A 133 17.30 -13.93 14.76
CA GLY A 133 16.03 -13.83 14.04
C GLY A 133 14.86 -13.50 14.96
N ALA A 134 14.77 -14.16 16.11
CA ALA A 134 13.77 -13.88 17.14
C ALA A 134 13.92 -12.47 17.72
N ALA A 135 15.15 -12.00 17.97
CA ALA A 135 15.39 -10.64 18.47
C ALA A 135 14.91 -9.57 17.46
N ILE A 136 15.20 -9.75 16.17
CA ILE A 136 14.72 -8.83 15.12
C ILE A 136 13.19 -8.89 15.03
N GLY A 137 12.59 -10.09 15.15
CA GLY A 137 11.14 -10.26 15.18
C GLY A 137 10.48 -9.52 16.35
N MET A 138 11.09 -9.55 17.53
CA MET A 138 10.62 -8.80 18.69
C MET A 138 10.66 -7.29 18.45
N VAL A 139 11.72 -6.77 17.81
CA VAL A 139 11.80 -5.35 17.44
C VAL A 139 10.69 -4.98 16.46
N LEU A 140 10.46 -5.80 15.42
CA LEU A 140 9.37 -5.59 14.46
C LEU A 140 7.99 -5.60 15.14
N MET A 141 7.79 -6.51 16.10
CA MET A 141 6.55 -6.59 16.89
C MET A 141 6.34 -5.32 17.71
N ILE A 142 7.37 -4.82 18.42
CA ILE A 142 7.27 -3.59 19.22
C ILE A 142 6.93 -2.39 18.34
N ILE A 143 7.60 -2.25 17.19
CA ILE A 143 7.30 -1.18 16.22
C ILE A 143 5.84 -1.29 15.76
N SER A 144 5.39 -2.48 15.38
CA SER A 144 4.01 -2.70 14.93
C SER A 144 2.98 -2.38 16.02
N LEU A 145 3.28 -2.71 17.28
CA LEU A 145 2.42 -2.39 18.42
C LEU A 145 2.33 -0.88 18.67
N ILE A 146 3.44 -0.14 18.53
CA ILE A 146 3.45 1.32 18.68
C ILE A 146 2.52 1.94 17.62
N PHE A 147 2.65 1.54 16.36
CA PHE A 147 1.79 2.05 15.28
C PHE A 147 0.32 1.62 15.46
N GLY A 148 0.07 0.39 15.89
CA GLY A 148 -1.27 -0.08 16.22
C GLY A 148 -1.91 0.72 17.36
N ALA A 149 -1.14 1.05 18.41
CA ALA A 149 -1.61 1.86 19.51
C ALA A 149 -1.92 3.31 19.09
N ILE A 150 -1.07 3.91 18.24
CA ILE A 150 -1.31 5.23 17.65
C ILE A 150 -2.62 5.22 16.86
N TYR A 151 -2.83 4.21 16.02
CA TYR A 151 -4.08 4.06 15.25
C TYR A 151 -5.31 3.98 16.16
N LEU A 152 -5.28 3.14 17.19
CA LEU A 152 -6.40 3.03 18.14
C LEU A 152 -6.69 4.34 18.87
N GLN A 153 -5.67 5.16 19.14
CA GLN A 153 -5.86 6.49 19.71
C GLN A 153 -6.49 7.46 18.71
N MET A 154 -6.07 7.44 17.44
CA MET A 154 -6.66 8.27 16.38
C MET A 154 -8.14 7.93 16.17
N LEU A 155 -8.49 6.65 16.15
CA LEU A 155 -9.88 6.21 16.00
C LEU A 155 -10.77 6.71 17.15
N LYS A 156 -10.29 6.60 18.40
CA LYS A 156 -11.00 7.13 19.58
C LYS A 156 -11.15 8.66 19.57
N ALA A 157 -10.30 9.37 18.85
CA ALA A 157 -10.38 10.82 18.71
C ALA A 157 -11.42 11.25 17.67
N GLU A 158 -11.71 10.42 16.66
CA GLU A 158 -12.80 10.66 15.69
C GLU A 158 -14.20 10.39 16.26
N GLU A 159 -14.31 9.57 17.32
CA GLU A 159 -15.59 9.27 18.00
C GLU A 159 -16.03 10.35 19.02
N LYS A 160 -15.18 11.36 19.32
CA LYS A 160 -15.48 12.46 20.25
C LYS A 160 -15.81 13.76 19.53
#